data_AF-A0A369B4M9-F1
#
_entry.id   AF-A0A369B4M9-F1
#
_cell.length_a   1.000
_cell.length_b   1.000
_cell.length_c   1.000
_cell.angle_alpha   90.00
_cell.angle_beta   90.00
_cell.angle_gamma   90.00
#
_symmetry.space_group_name_H-M   'P 1'
#
loop_
_entity.id
_entity.type
_entity.pdbx_description
1 polymer ?
#
loop_
_entity_poly.entity_id
_entity_poly.type
_entity_poly.pdbx_seq_one_letter_code
_entity_poly.pdbx_strand_id
1 'polypeptide(L)'
;MEKKITGSDYLYLALYAFAGIGLELILVGVIEPLFGVSLKTYTTLQNIIHWVVICIIWLIVGVFLINLASKKYDFNLWENKSKLKGWQYTGVVICLIVSIASHYADWEGFKPLLEFQRLGILKFVFQYIYYLFEAFLISLIVIFGQKACEKWFKNEAIPYGGIFLALTWGLMHIVSKGSVAVGLLAAFGGFLYGAAYLVVGKDYKKALPLMFLMFVL
;
A
#
# COMPACT_ATOMS: atom_id res chain seq x y z
N MET A 1 14.62 18.59 -27.95
CA MET A 1 13.30 17.96 -27.91
C MET A 1 13.03 17.48 -26.49
N GLU A 2 12.04 18.05 -25.81
CA GLU A 2 11.60 17.52 -24.51
C GLU A 2 11.03 16.11 -24.69
N LYS A 3 11.42 15.18 -23.81
CA LYS A 3 10.92 13.80 -23.84
C LYS A 3 9.42 13.82 -23.54
N LYS A 4 8.60 13.30 -24.46
CA LYS A 4 7.15 13.13 -24.24
C LYS A 4 6.90 12.14 -23.10
N ILE A 5 6.21 12.58 -22.05
CA ILE A 5 5.84 11.74 -20.90
C ILE A 5 4.71 10.77 -21.31
N THR A 6 4.91 9.48 -21.02
CA THR A 6 4.02 8.38 -21.39
C THR A 6 3.52 7.62 -20.15
N GLY A 7 2.58 6.69 -20.35
CA GLY A 7 2.15 5.81 -19.26
C GLY A 7 3.29 4.97 -18.68
N SER A 8 4.29 4.62 -19.49
CA SER A 8 5.44 3.82 -19.05
C SER A 8 6.25 4.53 -17.98
N ASP A 9 6.37 5.86 -18.05
CA ASP A 9 7.09 6.63 -17.04
C ASP A 9 6.43 6.51 -15.66
N TYR A 10 5.09 6.48 -15.60
CA TYR A 10 4.34 6.23 -14.36
C TYR A 10 4.31 4.76 -13.97
N LEU A 11 4.26 3.82 -14.92
CA LEU A 11 4.35 2.39 -14.61
C LEU A 11 5.66 2.08 -13.90
N TYR A 12 6.78 2.66 -14.34
CA TYR A 12 8.06 2.48 -13.65
C TYR A 12 8.02 3.01 -12.22
N LEU A 13 7.38 4.15 -11.96
CA LEU A 13 7.19 4.64 -10.59
C LEU A 13 6.35 3.68 -9.74
N ALA A 14 5.30 3.09 -10.30
CA ALA A 14 4.49 2.08 -9.62
C ALA A 14 5.30 0.82 -9.29
N LEU A 15 6.11 0.35 -10.25
CA LEU A 15 7.02 -0.79 -10.06
C LEU A 15 8.13 -0.50 -9.05
N TYR A 16 8.66 0.73 -9.01
CA TYR A 16 9.65 1.13 -8.01
C TYR A 16 9.02 1.23 -6.60
N ALA A 17 7.78 1.69 -6.48
CA ALA A 17 7.07 1.65 -5.20
C ALA A 17 6.84 0.21 -4.72
N PHE A 18 6.45 -0.69 -5.63
CA PHE A 18 6.31 -2.12 -5.36
C PHE A 18 7.64 -2.77 -4.96
N ALA A 19 8.72 -2.49 -5.69
CA ALA A 19 10.06 -2.94 -5.33
C ALA A 19 10.51 -2.38 -3.98
N GLY A 20 10.08 -1.15 -3.65
CA GLY A 20 10.27 -0.53 -2.33
C GLY A 20 9.68 -1.33 -1.19
N ILE A 21 8.44 -1.83 -1.34
CA ILE A 21 7.84 -2.78 -0.38
C ILE A 21 8.70 -4.05 -0.30
N GLY A 22 9.10 -4.59 -1.46
CA GLY A 22 9.95 -5.77 -1.55
C GLY A 22 11.32 -5.66 -0.88
N LEU A 23 11.81 -4.46 -0.55
CA LEU A 23 13.06 -4.28 0.20
C LEU A 23 13.02 -4.92 1.59
N GLU A 24 11.83 -5.08 2.19
CA GLU A 24 11.69 -5.81 3.44
C GLU A 24 12.09 -7.27 3.30
N LEU A 25 11.78 -7.91 2.17
CA LEU A 25 12.19 -9.29 1.91
C LEU A 25 13.71 -9.42 1.83
N ILE A 26 14.40 -8.39 1.35
CA ILE A 26 15.87 -8.34 1.32
C ILE A 26 16.41 -8.11 2.74
N LEU A 27 15.77 -7.22 3.50
CA LEU A 27 16.15 -6.94 4.88
C LEU A 27 16.07 -8.23 5.73
N VAL A 28 14.92 -8.89 5.68
CA VAL A 28 14.62 -10.14 6.39
C VAL A 28 15.41 -11.34 5.87
N GLY A 29 15.50 -11.48 4.54
CA GLY A 29 16.00 -12.70 3.91
C GLY A 29 17.51 -12.70 3.73
N VAL A 30 18.15 -11.53 3.72
CA VAL A 30 19.58 -11.38 3.43
C VAL A 30 20.28 -10.60 4.54
N ILE A 31 19.85 -9.37 4.82
CA ILE A 31 20.63 -8.46 5.67
C ILE A 31 20.63 -8.90 7.14
N GLU A 32 19.45 -9.12 7.73
CA GLU A 32 19.32 -9.50 9.16
C GLU A 32 19.98 -10.85 9.48
N PRO A 33 19.87 -11.88 8.62
CA PRO A 33 20.60 -13.14 8.80
C PRO A 33 22.13 -12.99 8.85
N LEU A 34 22.73 -12.00 8.16
CA LEU A 34 24.17 -11.73 8.25
C LEU A 34 24.61 -11.28 9.65
N PHE A 35 23.68 -10.76 10.46
CA PHE A 35 23.90 -10.40 11.86
C PHE A 35 23.46 -11.52 12.83
N GLY A 36 23.13 -12.71 12.33
CA GLY A 36 22.62 -13.82 13.14
C GLY A 36 21.19 -13.60 13.65
N VAL A 37 20.44 -12.68 13.04
CA VAL A 37 19.07 -12.33 13.43
C VAL A 37 18.10 -13.06 12.49
N SER A 38 17.10 -13.75 13.05
CA SER A 38 16.11 -14.52 12.29
C SER A 38 14.69 -14.19 12.73
N LEU A 39 13.78 -13.93 11.78
CA LEU A 39 12.38 -13.60 12.05
C LEU A 39 11.71 -14.54 13.06
N LYS A 40 12.06 -15.83 13.03
CA LYS A 40 11.48 -16.85 13.92
C LYS A 40 11.84 -16.64 15.39
N THR A 41 12.93 -15.91 15.66
CA THR A 41 13.52 -15.75 17.00
C THR A 41 13.65 -14.28 17.40
N TYR A 42 12.86 -13.37 16.79
CA TYR A 42 12.95 -11.96 17.14
C TYR A 42 12.55 -11.72 18.60
N THR A 43 13.49 -11.13 19.33
CA THR A 43 13.17 -10.43 20.58
C THR A 43 12.26 -9.24 20.28
N THR A 44 11.62 -8.70 21.32
CA THR A 44 10.81 -7.48 21.19
C THR A 44 11.62 -6.31 20.63
N LEU A 45 12.87 -6.14 21.08
CA LEU A 45 13.73 -5.07 20.60
C LEU A 45 14.09 -5.26 19.12
N GLN A 46 14.42 -6.47 18.68
CA GLN A 46 14.71 -6.76 17.27
C GLN A 46 13.51 -6.51 16.36
N ASN A 47 12.29 -6.89 16.77
CA ASN A 47 11.05 -6.54 16.04
C ASN A 47 10.90 -5.02 15.87
N ILE A 48 11.09 -4.26 16.95
CA ILE A 48 10.95 -2.81 16.92
C ILE A 48 12.02 -2.17 16.03
N ILE A 49 13.28 -2.60 16.14
CA ILE A 49 14.37 -2.11 15.29
C ILE A 49 14.07 -2.40 13.83
N HIS A 50 13.65 -3.63 13.51
CA HIS A 50 13.26 -4.02 12.16
C HIS A 50 12.18 -3.09 11.59
N TRP A 51 11.07 -2.92 12.32
CA TRP A 51 9.99 -2.04 11.90
C TRP A 51 10.43 -0.58 11.72
N VAL A 52 11.26 -0.05 12.61
CA VAL A 52 11.78 1.32 12.48
C VAL A 52 12.66 1.46 11.24
N VAL A 53 13.57 0.51 11.00
CA VAL A 53 14.48 0.53 9.84
C VAL A 53 13.69 0.49 8.54
N ILE A 54 12.73 -0.42 8.42
CA ILE A 54 11.95 -0.55 7.18
C ILE A 54 11.01 0.65 6.96
N CYS A 55 10.45 1.25 8.02
CA CYS A 55 9.71 2.51 7.92
C CYS A 55 10.56 3.64 7.33
N ILE A 56 11.81 3.77 7.77
CA ILE A 56 12.75 4.79 7.25
C ILE A 56 13.04 4.53 5.77
N ILE A 57 13.32 3.28 5.40
CA ILE A 57 13.56 2.88 4.00
C ILE A 57 12.35 3.22 3.13
N TRP A 58 11.14 2.83 3.54
CA TRP A 58 9.91 3.10 2.80
C TRP A 58 9.59 4.58 2.69
N LEU A 59 9.85 5.36 3.74
CA LEU A 59 9.73 6.82 3.69
C LEU A 59 10.67 7.42 2.65
N ILE A 60 11.94 7.03 2.66
CA ILE A 60 12.94 7.53 1.71
C ILE A 60 12.52 7.19 0.28
N VAL A 61 12.14 5.93 0.02
CA VAL A 61 11.67 5.49 -1.30
C VAL A 61 10.45 6.30 -1.74
N GLY A 62 9.42 6.39 -0.92
CA GLY A 62 8.19 7.06 -1.31
C GLY A 62 8.38 8.57 -1.52
N VAL A 63 9.14 9.26 -0.64
CA VAL A 63 9.47 10.68 -0.81
C VAL A 63 10.28 10.90 -2.09
N PHE A 64 11.25 10.03 -2.37
CA PHE A 64 12.01 10.08 -3.62
C PHE A 64 11.10 9.96 -4.84
N LEU A 65 10.18 8.98 -4.86
CA LEU A 65 9.26 8.76 -5.98
C LEU A 65 8.27 9.92 -6.16
N ILE A 66 7.74 10.48 -5.08
CA ILE A 66 6.88 11.68 -5.14
C ILE A 66 7.63 12.87 -5.74
N ASN A 67 8.87 13.10 -5.28
CA ASN A 67 9.71 14.18 -5.79
C ASN A 67 10.07 13.97 -7.27
N LEU A 68 10.36 12.74 -7.67
CA LEU A 68 10.64 12.38 -9.06
C LEU A 68 9.40 12.60 -9.93
N ALA A 69 8.22 12.17 -9.47
CA ALA A 69 6.96 12.37 -10.17
C ALA A 69 6.64 13.85 -10.40
N SER A 70 6.81 14.68 -9.36
CA SER A 70 6.57 16.11 -9.45
C SER A 70 7.59 16.81 -10.36
N LYS A 71 8.89 16.57 -10.16
CA LYS A 71 9.95 17.31 -10.87
C LYS A 71 10.16 16.87 -12.32
N LYS A 72 9.97 15.58 -12.63
CA LYS A 72 10.28 15.00 -13.95
C LYS A 72 9.05 14.74 -14.80
N TYR A 73 7.90 14.50 -14.18
CA TYR A 73 6.70 14.09 -14.89
C TYR A 73 5.49 15.01 -14.70
N ASP A 74 5.73 16.19 -14.10
CA ASP A 74 4.71 17.23 -13.82
C ASP A 74 3.45 16.64 -13.18
N PHE A 75 3.65 15.69 -12.26
CA PHE A 75 2.57 15.02 -11.56
C PHE A 75 2.69 15.27 -10.07
N ASN A 76 1.97 16.29 -9.61
CA ASN A 76 1.95 16.69 -8.22
C ASN A 76 0.82 15.99 -7.45
N LEU A 77 1.19 15.05 -6.58
CA LEU A 77 0.24 14.31 -5.75
C LEU A 77 -0.43 15.18 -4.67
N TRP A 78 0.17 16.32 -4.33
CA TRP A 78 -0.31 17.20 -3.27
C TRP A 78 -1.28 18.28 -3.74
N GLU A 79 -1.63 18.28 -5.03
CA GLU A 79 -2.67 19.15 -5.56
C GLU A 79 -3.99 18.96 -4.82
N ASN A 80 -4.58 20.07 -4.39
CA ASN A 80 -5.91 20.04 -3.79
C ASN A 80 -6.93 19.68 -4.86
N LYS A 81 -7.69 18.61 -4.62
CA LYS A 81 -8.89 18.30 -5.40
C LYS A 81 -10.13 18.82 -4.67
N SER A 82 -11.23 18.92 -5.42
CA SER A 82 -12.51 19.39 -4.90
C SER A 82 -13.01 18.55 -3.71
N LYS A 83 -13.98 19.12 -2.98
CA LYS A 83 -14.67 18.41 -1.89
C LYS A 83 -15.41 17.18 -2.45
N LEU A 84 -15.52 16.15 -1.61
CA LEU A 84 -16.28 14.95 -1.95
C LEU A 84 -17.77 15.28 -2.09
N LYS A 85 -18.40 14.67 -3.10
CA LYS A 85 -19.86 14.67 -3.29
C LYS A 85 -20.50 13.72 -2.26
N GLY A 86 -21.78 13.94 -1.96
CA GLY A 86 -22.52 13.12 -0.97
C GLY A 86 -22.39 11.61 -1.19
N TRP A 87 -22.57 11.13 -2.43
CA TRP A 87 -22.46 9.71 -2.76
C TRP A 87 -21.04 9.13 -2.57
N GLN A 88 -19.99 9.96 -2.64
CA GLN A 88 -18.62 9.50 -2.43
C GLN A 88 -18.41 9.12 -0.96
N TYR A 89 -19.07 9.79 -0.01
CA TYR A 89 -19.05 9.36 1.40
C TYR A 89 -19.69 7.99 1.59
N THR A 90 -20.78 7.70 0.89
CA THR A 90 -21.36 6.34 0.89
C THR A 90 -20.37 5.32 0.34
N GLY A 91 -19.66 5.65 -0.75
CA GLY A 91 -18.60 4.81 -1.30
C GLY A 91 -17.46 4.55 -0.31
N VAL A 92 -17.04 5.57 0.44
CA VAL A 92 -16.01 5.44 1.50
C VAL A 92 -16.46 4.45 2.57
N VAL A 93 -17.69 4.60 3.06
CA VAL A 93 -18.27 3.70 4.07
C VAL A 93 -18.35 2.27 3.55
N ILE A 94 -18.77 2.07 2.30
CA ILE A 94 -18.81 0.74 1.67
C ILE A 94 -17.41 0.12 1.62
N CYS A 95 -16.39 0.89 1.18
CA CYS A 95 -15.01 0.38 1.13
C CYS A 95 -14.52 -0.08 2.51
N LEU A 96 -14.81 0.68 3.56
CA LEU A 96 -14.45 0.33 4.93
C LEU A 96 -15.19 -0.91 5.43
N ILE A 97 -16.51 -1.00 5.21
CA ILE A 97 -17.31 -2.17 5.62
C ILE A 97 -16.81 -3.43 4.93
N VAL A 98 -16.53 -3.36 3.62
CA VAL A 98 -16.01 -4.50 2.86
C VAL A 98 -14.63 -4.91 3.37
N SER A 99 -13.75 -3.94 3.68
CA SER A 99 -12.42 -4.22 4.23
C SER A 99 -12.51 -4.90 5.60
N ILE A 100 -13.32 -4.35 6.50
CA ILE A 100 -13.54 -4.90 7.84
C ILE A 100 -14.13 -6.32 7.75
N ALA A 101 -15.14 -6.54 6.89
CA ALA A 101 -15.74 -7.85 6.72
C ALA A 101 -14.72 -8.87 6.17
N SER A 102 -13.89 -8.45 5.22
CA SER A 102 -12.81 -9.27 4.65
C SER A 102 -11.78 -9.64 5.71
N HIS A 103 -11.30 -8.67 6.50
CA HIS A 103 -10.36 -8.93 7.58
C HIS A 103 -10.97 -9.75 8.70
N TYR A 104 -12.24 -9.54 9.03
CA TYR A 104 -12.94 -10.32 10.05
C TYR A 104 -13.03 -11.79 9.66
N ALA A 105 -13.30 -12.08 8.39
CA ALA A 105 -13.34 -13.44 7.87
C ALA A 105 -11.94 -14.09 7.88
N ASP A 106 -10.89 -13.35 7.53
CA ASP A 106 -9.51 -13.85 7.48
C ASP A 106 -8.89 -14.06 8.88
N TRP A 107 -9.20 -13.16 9.82
CA TRP A 107 -8.68 -13.19 11.19
C TRP A 107 -9.58 -13.92 12.18
N GLU A 108 -10.75 -14.39 11.73
CA GLU A 108 -11.80 -14.99 12.58
C GLU A 108 -12.20 -14.08 13.75
N GLY A 109 -12.20 -12.76 13.53
CA GLY A 109 -12.51 -11.76 14.54
C GLY A 109 -12.04 -10.35 14.19
N PHE A 110 -12.27 -9.39 15.10
CA PHE A 110 -11.90 -8.00 14.84
C PHE A 110 -10.39 -7.80 14.93
N LYS A 111 -9.74 -7.65 13.77
CA LYS A 111 -8.28 -7.61 13.60
C LYS A 111 -7.54 -6.71 14.61
N PRO A 112 -7.91 -5.42 14.81
CA PRO A 112 -7.21 -4.57 15.78
C PRO A 112 -7.21 -5.10 17.21
N LEU A 113 -8.32 -5.69 17.66
CA LEU A 113 -8.43 -6.24 19.01
C LEU A 113 -7.54 -7.48 19.16
N LEU A 114 -7.56 -8.37 18.18
CA LEU A 114 -6.76 -9.59 18.17
C LEU A 114 -5.26 -9.27 18.11
N GLU A 115 -4.86 -8.31 17.28
CA GLU A 115 -3.47 -7.85 17.22
C GLU A 115 -3.02 -7.22 18.54
N PHE A 116 -3.86 -6.39 19.16
CA PHE A 116 -3.54 -5.79 20.46
C PHE A 116 -3.34 -6.85 21.54
N GLN A 117 -4.23 -7.85 21.62
CA GLN A 117 -4.13 -8.97 22.57
C GLN A 117 -2.86 -9.80 22.32
N ARG A 118 -2.51 -10.08 21.06
CA ARG A 118 -1.34 -10.89 20.68
C ARG A 118 -0.01 -10.17 20.93
N LEU A 119 0.04 -8.87 20.67
CA LEU A 119 1.30 -8.11 20.63
C LEU A 119 1.57 -7.36 21.93
N GLY A 120 0.54 -7.01 22.69
CA GLY A 120 0.62 -6.03 23.77
C GLY A 120 0.84 -4.61 23.25
N ILE A 121 0.68 -3.62 24.14
CA ILE A 121 0.63 -2.19 23.77
C ILE A 121 1.86 -1.71 22.99
N LEU A 122 3.07 -2.12 23.40
CA LEU A 122 4.30 -1.62 22.81
C LEU A 122 4.45 -2.06 21.35
N LYS A 123 4.40 -3.37 21.08
CA LYS A 123 4.53 -3.89 19.72
C LYS A 123 3.34 -3.47 18.85
N PHE A 124 2.14 -3.39 19.42
CA PHE A 124 0.97 -2.91 18.69
C PHE A 124 1.16 -1.50 18.14
N VAL A 125 1.66 -0.55 18.94
CA VAL A 125 1.92 0.82 18.49
C VAL A 125 2.94 0.85 17.34
N PHE A 126 4.07 0.16 17.50
CA PHE A 126 5.09 0.12 16.42
C PHE A 126 4.59 -0.57 15.16
N GLN A 127 3.79 -1.63 15.29
CA GLN A 127 3.20 -2.31 14.14
C GLN A 127 2.24 -1.40 13.37
N TYR A 128 1.45 -0.58 14.06
CA TYR A 128 0.52 0.35 13.41
C TYR A 128 1.25 1.53 12.75
N ILE A 129 2.40 1.94 13.28
CA ILE A 129 3.30 2.87 12.59
C ILE A 129 3.83 2.19 11.32
N TYR A 130 4.33 0.96 11.43
CA TYR A 130 4.78 0.17 10.28
C TYR A 130 3.70 0.04 9.20
N TYR A 131 2.47 -0.29 9.58
CA TYR A 131 1.32 -0.37 8.66
C TYR A 131 1.00 0.96 7.98
N LEU A 132 1.23 2.10 8.63
CA LEU A 132 1.06 3.41 7.99
C LEU A 132 2.09 3.62 6.86
N PHE A 133 3.35 3.23 7.07
CA PHE A 133 4.39 3.34 6.05
C PHE A 133 4.21 2.31 4.92
N GLU A 134 3.70 1.13 5.24
CA GLU A 134 3.32 0.13 4.22
C GLU A 134 2.16 0.67 3.37
N ALA A 135 1.09 1.15 4.00
CA ALA A 135 -0.05 1.77 3.32
C ALA A 135 0.36 2.98 2.47
N PHE A 136 1.35 3.75 2.94
CA PHE A 136 1.95 4.84 2.17
C PHE A 136 2.55 4.34 0.85
N LEU A 137 3.40 3.32 0.84
CA LEU A 137 3.92 2.77 -0.42
C LEU A 137 2.84 2.10 -1.27
N ILE A 138 1.91 1.35 -0.65
CA ILE A 138 0.76 0.75 -1.34
C ILE A 138 -0.03 1.83 -2.10
N SER A 139 -0.28 2.98 -1.46
CA SER A 139 -1.00 4.08 -2.10
C SER A 139 -0.25 4.63 -3.32
N LEU A 140 1.08 4.71 -3.28
CA LEU A 140 1.89 5.14 -4.41
C LEU A 140 1.84 4.14 -5.58
N ILE A 141 1.83 2.84 -5.30
CA ILE A 141 1.63 1.79 -6.30
C ILE A 141 0.30 2.01 -7.02
N VAL A 142 -0.78 2.21 -6.26
CA VAL A 142 -2.12 2.46 -6.81
C VAL A 142 -2.14 3.74 -7.66
N ILE A 143 -1.62 4.84 -7.14
CA ILE A 143 -1.69 6.15 -7.79
C ILE A 143 -0.90 6.16 -9.10
N PHE A 144 0.34 5.67 -9.08
CA PHE A 144 1.17 5.63 -10.27
C PHE A 144 0.67 4.60 -11.30
N GLY A 145 0.18 3.44 -10.84
CA GLY A 145 -0.45 2.44 -11.70
C GLY A 145 -1.71 2.99 -12.36
N GLN A 146 -2.55 3.70 -11.61
CA GLN A 146 -3.73 4.39 -12.14
C GLN A 146 -3.32 5.38 -13.23
N LYS A 147 -2.35 6.26 -12.94
CA LYS A 147 -1.90 7.30 -13.87
C LYS A 147 -1.30 6.72 -15.15
N ALA A 148 -0.57 5.61 -15.05
CA ALA A 148 0.02 4.91 -16.19
C ALA A 148 -1.07 4.46 -17.18
N CYS A 149 -2.06 3.74 -16.67
CA CYS A 149 -3.15 3.20 -17.48
C CYS A 149 -4.08 4.30 -18.00
N GLU A 150 -4.39 5.32 -17.22
CA GLU A 150 -5.16 6.49 -17.70
C GLU A 150 -4.45 7.17 -18.89
N LYS A 151 -3.12 7.26 -18.84
CA LYS A 151 -2.33 7.86 -19.94
C LYS A 151 -2.40 7.02 -21.21
N TRP A 152 -2.40 5.69 -21.10
CA TRP A 152 -2.48 4.78 -22.24
C TRP A 152 -3.90 4.62 -22.78
N PHE A 153 -4.86 4.30 -21.92
CA PHE A 153 -6.21 3.90 -22.30
C PHE A 153 -7.22 5.04 -22.35
N LYS A 154 -6.85 6.24 -21.85
CA LYS A 154 -7.72 7.43 -21.86
C LYS A 154 -9.08 7.22 -21.17
N ASN A 155 -9.11 6.33 -20.17
CA ASN A 155 -10.30 6.05 -19.38
C ASN A 155 -9.94 6.22 -17.90
N GLU A 156 -10.68 7.04 -17.18
CA GLU A 156 -10.44 7.36 -15.77
C GLU A 156 -11.40 6.67 -14.80
N ALA A 157 -12.39 5.95 -15.32
CA ALA A 157 -13.44 5.30 -14.53
C ALA A 157 -13.03 3.91 -14.00
N ILE A 158 -12.00 3.30 -14.59
CA ILE A 158 -11.55 1.95 -14.23
C ILE A 158 -10.47 2.05 -13.15
N PRO A 159 -10.53 1.25 -12.06
CA PRO A 159 -9.55 1.26 -10.97
C PRO A 159 -8.26 0.53 -11.36
N TYR A 160 -7.61 0.98 -12.43
CA TYR A 160 -6.37 0.40 -12.95
C TYR A 160 -5.26 0.31 -11.91
N GLY A 161 -5.14 1.30 -11.02
CA GLY A 161 -4.18 1.26 -9.92
C GLY A 161 -4.42 0.09 -8.98
N GLY A 162 -5.69 -0.22 -8.69
CA GLY A 162 -6.07 -1.37 -7.89
C GLY A 162 -5.87 -2.69 -8.63
N ILE A 163 -6.16 -2.74 -9.94
CA ILE A 163 -5.86 -3.92 -10.76
C ILE A 163 -4.36 -4.20 -10.78
N PHE A 164 -3.54 -3.16 -10.96
CA PHE A 164 -2.08 -3.29 -10.93
C PHE A 164 -1.59 -3.81 -9.58
N LEU A 165 -2.06 -3.23 -8.48
CA LEU A 165 -1.73 -3.68 -7.14
C LEU A 165 -2.23 -5.11 -6.89
N ALA A 166 -3.44 -5.46 -7.33
CA ALA A 166 -4.01 -6.80 -7.18
C ALA A 166 -3.11 -7.87 -7.83
N LEU A 167 -2.58 -7.57 -9.02
CA LEU A 167 -1.67 -8.46 -9.74
C LEU A 167 -0.31 -8.58 -9.04
N THR A 168 0.29 -7.47 -8.63
CA THR A 168 1.65 -7.48 -8.04
C THR A 168 1.63 -7.99 -6.60
N TRP A 169 0.77 -7.44 -5.77
CA TRP A 169 0.67 -7.75 -4.34
C TRP A 169 0.01 -9.10 -4.09
N GLY A 170 -1.04 -9.44 -4.86
CA GLY A 170 -1.67 -10.76 -4.81
C GLY A 170 -0.70 -11.86 -5.18
N LEU A 171 0.03 -11.72 -6.29
CA LEU A 171 1.06 -12.71 -6.70
C LEU A 171 2.16 -12.84 -5.64
N MET A 172 2.63 -11.73 -5.07
CA MET A 172 3.64 -11.77 -4.00
C MET A 172 3.11 -12.50 -2.76
N HIS A 173 1.83 -12.39 -2.44
CA HIS A 173 1.20 -13.13 -1.33
C HIS A 173 1.11 -14.63 -1.62
N ILE A 174 0.80 -15.03 -2.87
CA ILE A 174 0.85 -16.45 -3.26
C ILE A 174 2.24 -17.02 -3.00
N VAL A 175 3.28 -16.33 -3.47
CA VAL A 175 4.67 -16.80 -3.38
C VAL A 175 5.16 -16.80 -1.93
N SER A 176 4.96 -15.70 -1.19
CA SER A 176 5.50 -15.55 0.17
C SER A 176 4.75 -16.37 1.23
N LYS A 177 3.45 -16.60 1.05
CA LYS A 177 2.62 -17.35 2.00
C LYS A 177 2.36 -18.79 1.56
N GLY A 178 2.72 -19.16 0.34
CA GLY A 178 2.47 -20.49 -0.22
C GLY A 178 0.98 -20.82 -0.38
N SER A 179 0.11 -19.82 -0.48
CA SER A 179 -1.35 -19.99 -0.49
C SER A 179 -2.00 -19.14 -1.57
N VAL A 180 -2.65 -19.82 -2.54
CA VAL A 180 -3.44 -19.16 -3.59
C VAL A 180 -4.61 -18.38 -2.99
N ALA A 181 -5.27 -18.94 -1.98
CA ALA A 181 -6.39 -18.27 -1.31
C ALA A 181 -5.98 -16.94 -0.68
N VAL A 182 -4.85 -16.92 0.04
CA VAL A 182 -4.30 -15.68 0.64
C VAL A 182 -3.90 -14.67 -0.44
N GLY A 183 -3.33 -15.14 -1.55
CA GLY A 183 -3.04 -14.27 -2.69
C GLY A 183 -4.26 -13.68 -3.38
N LEU A 184 -5.33 -14.46 -3.55
CA LEU A 184 -6.59 -13.97 -4.12
C LEU A 184 -7.28 -12.97 -3.19
N LEU A 185 -7.23 -13.19 -1.88
CA LEU A 185 -7.72 -12.24 -0.88
C LEU A 185 -6.93 -10.92 -0.93
N ALA A 186 -5.59 -11.00 -1.00
CA ALA A 186 -4.73 -9.83 -1.18
C ALA A 186 -4.99 -9.12 -2.52
N ALA A 187 -5.24 -9.87 -3.60
CA ALA A 187 -5.61 -9.31 -4.90
C ALA A 187 -6.95 -8.55 -4.83
N PHE A 188 -7.95 -9.10 -4.14
CA PHE A 188 -9.22 -8.44 -3.89
C PHE A 188 -9.03 -7.14 -3.09
N GLY A 189 -8.24 -7.17 -2.02
CA GLY A 189 -7.87 -5.97 -1.26
C GLY A 189 -7.18 -4.92 -2.13
N GLY A 190 -6.25 -5.35 -3.00
CA GLY A 190 -5.57 -4.48 -3.96
C GLY A 190 -6.54 -3.77 -4.90
N PHE A 191 -7.51 -4.50 -5.46
CA PHE A 191 -8.57 -3.92 -6.29
C PHE A 191 -9.41 -2.91 -5.49
N LEU A 192 -9.78 -3.24 -4.26
CA LEU A 192 -10.58 -2.38 -3.39
C LEU A 192 -9.85 -1.07 -3.06
N TYR A 193 -8.53 -1.07 -2.87
CA TYR A 193 -7.74 0.16 -2.73
C TYR A 193 -7.81 1.05 -3.98
N GLY A 194 -7.76 0.47 -5.19
CA GLY A 194 -7.97 1.22 -6.43
C GLY A 194 -9.37 1.82 -6.52
N ALA A 195 -10.40 1.06 -6.13
CA ALA A 195 -11.76 1.58 -6.07
C ALA A 195 -11.89 2.74 -5.07
N ALA A 196 -11.30 2.59 -3.88
CA ALA A 196 -11.25 3.63 -2.86
C ALA A 196 -10.57 4.91 -3.37
N TYR A 197 -9.48 4.78 -4.14
CA TYR A 197 -8.80 5.92 -4.77
C TYR A 197 -9.73 6.68 -5.74
N LEU A 198 -10.50 5.97 -6.55
CA LEU A 198 -11.48 6.59 -7.45
C LEU A 198 -12.63 7.24 -6.68
N VAL A 199 -13.14 6.55 -5.66
CA VAL A 199 -14.24 7.04 -4.80
C VAL A 199 -13.87 8.38 -4.16
N VAL A 200 -12.62 8.59 -3.74
CA VAL A 200 -12.18 9.87 -3.18
C VAL A 200 -11.76 10.91 -4.22
N GLY A 201 -12.11 10.69 -5.50
CA GLY A 201 -11.86 11.63 -6.59
C GLY A 201 -10.38 11.73 -6.97
N LYS A 202 -9.62 10.64 -6.78
CA LYS A 202 -8.18 10.57 -7.06
C LYS A 202 -7.34 11.57 -6.25
N ASP A 203 -7.86 12.02 -5.10
CA ASP A 203 -7.17 12.90 -4.17
C ASP A 203 -6.30 12.09 -3.22
N TYR A 204 -4.98 12.24 -3.33
CA TYR A 204 -4.02 11.51 -2.50
C TYR A 204 -4.19 11.78 -0.99
N LYS A 205 -4.50 13.02 -0.60
CA LYS A 205 -4.66 13.41 0.81
C LYS A 205 -5.87 12.74 1.46
N LYS A 206 -6.85 12.34 0.64
CA LYS A 206 -8.04 11.59 1.07
C LYS A 206 -7.83 10.08 0.93
N ALA A 207 -7.10 9.66 -0.10
CA ALA A 207 -6.86 8.25 -0.39
C ALA A 207 -5.95 7.59 0.63
N LEU A 208 -4.84 8.23 1.02
CA LEU A 208 -3.91 7.68 2.00
C LEU A 208 -4.57 7.32 3.34
N PRO A 209 -5.27 8.24 4.03
CA PRO A 209 -5.92 7.88 5.29
C PRO A 209 -7.02 6.82 5.10
N LEU A 210 -7.76 6.84 3.98
CA LEU A 210 -8.76 5.81 3.69
C LEU A 210 -8.13 4.43 3.50
N MET A 211 -7.08 4.33 2.66
CA MET A 211 -6.37 3.07 2.42
C MET A 211 -5.69 2.55 3.69
N PHE A 212 -5.12 3.44 4.50
CA PHE A 212 -4.57 3.07 5.81
C PHE A 212 -5.66 2.48 6.72
N LEU A 213 -6.80 3.16 6.85
CA LEU A 213 -7.92 2.65 7.65
C LEU A 213 -8.41 1.30 7.13
N MET A 214 -8.58 1.15 5.81
CA MET A 214 -8.95 -0.12 5.20
C MET A 214 -7.92 -1.23 5.49
N PHE A 215 -6.63 -0.90 5.53
CA PHE A 215 -5.57 -1.87 5.78
C PHE A 215 -5.52 -2.34 7.25
N VAL A 216 -5.79 -1.45 8.21
CA VAL A 216 -5.68 -1.76 9.65
C VAL A 216 -6.99 -2.22 10.30
N LEU A 217 -8.15 -1.89 9.72
CA LEU A 217 -9.49 -2.27 10.22
C LEU A 217 -10.00 -3.54 9.53
#